data_AF-A0A4Y7T9S8-F1
#
_entry.id   AF-A0A4Y7T9S8-F1
#
_cell.length_a   1.000
_cell.length_b   1.000
_cell.length_c   1.000
_cell.angle_alpha   90.00
_cell.angle_beta   90.00
_cell.angle_gamma   90.00
#
_symmetry.space_group_name_H-M   'P 1'
#
loop_
_entity.id
_entity.type
_entity.pdbx_description
1 polymer ?
#
loop_
_entity_poly.entity_id
_entity_poly.type
_entity_poly.pdbx_seq_one_letter_code
_entity_poly.pdbx_strand_id
1 'polypeptide(L)'
;MAQKIEDSKRALTTLLRHFGEQMDTIPDLVHGRLYHHNVEHMFSSMRTCLSAMDGAFKFIDQADVDDRKAMLEILGGNVGGLLTWLETFAWYPSMAMPEAKEDFVTDNATLRVKKLTQFEVEGRRLLQANPYLERVVDYALWIWVEGASPLHPVRATPENFRIIMGARLDLIAECTLGNFANDIVLEKVNAMRQRDMECLAIAFASRLLDWADFYQPIYQENPSNIDYTIAGHTVIAAWTLSRWIRRFSRALRKVDFPKVVVKVAMDFPRLSAPGSSWRGGPVKSSFTPGLPSHVFIPSLQRVYDALRNVPDLLNAGLLDILVGDLWTPPEGVQHYNWDEESGGTPVQNLVTLSHHPRIARAVTNLRLPDDPVF
;
A
#
# COMPACT_ATOMS: atom_id res chain seq x y z
N MET A 1 -27.99 -8.98 -26.50
CA MET A 1 -26.86 -8.42 -25.73
C MET A 1 -27.12 -6.95 -25.41
N ALA A 2 -27.43 -6.11 -26.41
CA ALA A 2 -27.79 -4.69 -26.25
C ALA A 2 -28.86 -4.37 -25.17
N GLN A 3 -29.95 -5.16 -25.05
CA GLN A 3 -30.99 -4.94 -24.03
C GLN A 3 -30.44 -5.01 -22.58
N LYS A 4 -29.51 -5.93 -22.30
CA LYS A 4 -28.91 -6.10 -20.97
C LYS A 4 -28.00 -4.94 -20.57
N ILE A 5 -27.39 -4.28 -21.56
CA ILE A 5 -26.51 -3.13 -21.36
C ILE A 5 -27.34 -1.89 -21.01
N GLU A 6 -28.43 -1.63 -21.73
CA GLU A 6 -29.31 -0.50 -21.44
C GLU A 6 -29.98 -0.64 -20.06
N ASP A 7 -30.37 -1.86 -19.69
CA ASP A 7 -30.87 -2.18 -18.35
C ASP A 7 -29.79 -1.94 -17.28
N SER A 8 -28.52 -2.24 -17.58
CA SER A 8 -27.39 -2.03 -16.67
C SER A 8 -27.04 -0.54 -16.51
N LYS A 9 -27.08 0.23 -17.60
CA LYS A 9 -26.93 1.70 -17.58
C LYS A 9 -28.05 2.34 -16.77
N ARG A 10 -29.30 1.89 -16.95
CA ARG A 10 -30.46 2.35 -16.17
C ARG A 10 -30.34 1.97 -14.70
N ALA A 11 -29.86 0.75 -14.38
CA ALA A 11 -29.63 0.31 -13.01
C ALA A 11 -28.54 1.15 -12.32
N LEU A 12 -27.42 1.40 -13.00
CA LEU A 12 -26.34 2.25 -12.49
C LEU A 12 -26.82 3.68 -12.22
N THR A 13 -27.55 4.30 -13.17
CA THR A 13 -28.13 5.64 -12.98
C THR A 13 -29.11 5.67 -11.82
N THR A 14 -29.96 4.65 -11.68
CA THR A 14 -30.95 4.58 -10.59
C THR A 14 -30.25 4.45 -9.23
N LEU A 15 -29.19 3.65 -9.16
CA LEU A 15 -28.38 3.45 -7.97
C LEU A 15 -27.62 4.73 -7.57
N LEU A 16 -27.00 5.40 -8.54
CA LEU A 16 -26.28 6.66 -8.30
C LEU A 16 -27.21 7.80 -7.91
N ARG A 17 -28.41 7.88 -8.52
CA ARG A 17 -29.44 8.82 -8.09
C ARG A 17 -29.91 8.54 -6.66
N HIS A 18 -30.09 7.27 -6.32
CA HIS A 18 -30.43 6.88 -4.95
C HIS A 18 -29.33 7.28 -3.96
N PHE A 19 -28.05 7.16 -4.33
CA PHE A 19 -26.95 7.70 -3.51
C PHE A 19 -27.01 9.22 -3.35
N GLY A 20 -27.28 9.96 -4.43
CA GLY A 20 -27.45 11.40 -4.39
C GLY A 20 -28.58 11.82 -3.46
N GLU A 21 -29.76 11.19 -3.58
CA GLU A 21 -30.91 11.42 -2.71
C GLU A 21 -30.64 11.05 -1.24
N GLN A 22 -29.82 10.01 -1.01
CA GLN A 22 -29.43 9.62 0.34
C GLN A 22 -28.33 10.50 0.95
N MET A 23 -27.48 11.14 0.15
CA MET A 23 -26.47 12.11 0.63
C MET A 23 -27.10 13.25 1.40
N ASP A 24 -28.21 13.79 0.89
CA ASP A 24 -28.99 14.86 1.55
C ASP A 24 -29.62 14.38 2.87
N THR A 25 -29.63 13.08 3.12
CA THR A 25 -30.14 12.44 4.34
C THR A 25 -29.06 11.82 5.23
N ILE A 26 -27.79 11.80 4.82
CA ILE A 26 -26.68 11.54 5.73
C ILE A 26 -26.73 12.71 6.71
N PRO A 27 -27.18 12.49 7.96
CA PRO A 27 -27.51 13.60 8.84
C PRO A 27 -26.29 14.49 9.00
N ASP A 28 -26.53 15.81 9.12
CA ASP A 28 -25.55 16.71 9.72
C ASP A 28 -25.00 16.01 10.97
N LEU A 29 -23.77 15.50 10.87
CA LEU A 29 -23.09 14.72 11.90
C LEU A 29 -22.71 15.68 13.04
N VAL A 30 -23.71 16.20 13.73
CA VAL A 30 -23.55 17.00 14.93
C VAL A 30 -23.19 16.02 16.03
N HIS A 31 -21.88 15.93 16.31
CA HIS A 31 -21.32 15.20 17.47
C HIS A 31 -21.39 13.67 17.37
N GLY A 32 -21.34 13.13 16.16
CA GLY A 32 -21.15 11.69 15.94
C GLY A 32 -22.29 10.81 16.48
N ARG A 33 -23.55 11.22 16.31
CA ARG A 33 -24.71 10.38 16.59
C ARG A 33 -25.76 10.51 15.50
N LEU A 34 -26.22 9.38 14.97
CA LEU A 34 -27.38 9.32 14.07
C LEU A 34 -28.68 9.39 14.89
N TYR A 35 -29.68 10.14 14.41
CA TYR A 35 -31.02 10.14 14.99
C TYR A 35 -31.67 8.75 14.87
N HIS A 36 -32.13 8.21 16.00
CA HIS A 36 -32.59 6.81 16.15
C HIS A 36 -33.73 6.34 15.23
N HIS A 37 -34.45 7.22 14.52
CA HIS A 37 -35.72 6.83 13.88
C HIS A 37 -35.58 6.21 12.47
N ASN A 38 -34.42 6.28 11.80
CA ASN A 38 -34.26 5.76 10.42
C ASN A 38 -33.03 4.87 10.21
N VAL A 39 -32.45 4.40 11.31
CA VAL A 39 -31.15 3.73 11.32
C VAL A 39 -31.20 2.37 10.58
N GLU A 40 -32.23 1.54 10.83
CA GLU A 40 -32.40 0.25 10.14
C GLU A 40 -32.69 0.38 8.63
N HIS A 41 -33.49 1.37 8.23
CA HIS A 41 -33.79 1.63 6.82
C HIS A 41 -32.52 2.09 6.09
N MET A 42 -31.75 3.00 6.70
CA MET A 42 -30.47 3.45 6.20
C MET A 42 -29.48 2.27 6.06
N PHE A 43 -29.44 1.33 7.00
CA PHE A 43 -28.61 0.12 6.91
C PHE A 43 -28.99 -0.82 5.78
N SER A 44 -30.29 -1.12 5.66
CA SER A 44 -30.80 -1.95 4.58
C SER A 44 -30.50 -1.32 3.22
N SER A 45 -30.69 0.00 3.10
CA SER A 45 -30.32 0.77 1.90
C SER A 45 -28.82 0.71 1.65
N MET A 46 -27.96 0.95 2.65
CA MET A 46 -26.51 0.94 2.50
C MET A 46 -25.99 -0.43 2.04
N ARG A 47 -26.44 -1.53 2.65
CA ARG A 47 -26.04 -2.88 2.25
C ARG A 47 -26.50 -3.24 0.84
N THR A 48 -27.74 -2.87 0.50
CA THR A 48 -28.29 -3.07 -0.85
C THR A 48 -27.48 -2.30 -1.88
N CYS A 49 -27.10 -1.07 -1.56
CA CYS A 49 -26.27 -0.23 -2.39
C CYS A 49 -24.85 -0.79 -2.60
N LEU A 50 -24.19 -1.29 -1.54
CA LEU A 50 -22.88 -1.95 -1.65
C LEU A 50 -22.92 -3.15 -2.59
N SER A 51 -23.97 -3.98 -2.47
CA SER A 51 -24.15 -5.17 -3.30
C SER A 51 -24.43 -4.81 -4.76
N ALA A 52 -25.24 -3.78 -4.98
CA ALA A 52 -25.57 -3.30 -6.32
C ALA A 52 -24.38 -2.56 -6.99
N MET A 53 -23.51 -1.91 -6.21
CA MET A 53 -22.22 -1.40 -6.70
C MET A 53 -21.28 -2.53 -7.15
N ASP A 54 -21.19 -3.63 -6.41
CA ASP A 54 -20.35 -4.76 -6.82
C ASP A 54 -20.83 -5.37 -8.14
N GLY A 55 -22.17 -5.47 -8.28
CA GLY A 55 -22.79 -5.82 -9.55
C GLY A 55 -22.39 -4.84 -10.65
N ALA A 56 -22.53 -3.54 -10.42
CA ALA A 56 -22.19 -2.51 -11.39
C ALA A 56 -20.72 -2.57 -11.83
N PHE A 57 -19.77 -2.64 -10.89
CA PHE A 57 -18.35 -2.75 -11.24
C PHE A 57 -18.04 -4.02 -12.02
N LYS A 58 -18.62 -5.16 -11.62
CA LYS A 58 -18.47 -6.42 -12.38
C LYS A 58 -18.99 -6.30 -13.82
N PHE A 59 -20.06 -5.54 -14.04
CA PHE A 59 -20.56 -5.28 -15.38
C PHE A 59 -19.64 -4.35 -16.18
N ILE A 60 -19.10 -3.29 -15.57
CA ILE A 60 -18.14 -2.38 -16.22
C ILE A 60 -16.88 -3.13 -16.66
N ASP A 61 -16.37 -4.04 -15.82
CA ASP A 61 -15.21 -4.89 -16.13
C ASP A 61 -15.45 -5.81 -17.33
N GLN A 62 -16.68 -6.31 -17.49
CA GLN A 62 -17.07 -7.27 -18.52
C GLN A 62 -17.61 -6.60 -19.80
N ALA A 63 -17.86 -5.30 -19.76
CA ALA A 63 -18.36 -4.53 -20.90
C ALA A 63 -17.27 -4.36 -21.98
N ASP A 64 -17.72 -4.24 -23.22
CA ASP A 64 -16.86 -3.81 -24.32
C ASP A 64 -16.44 -2.34 -24.14
N VAL A 65 -15.52 -1.86 -25.00
CA VAL A 65 -14.88 -0.55 -24.83
C VAL A 65 -15.90 0.61 -24.85
N ASP A 66 -16.87 0.56 -25.76
CA ASP A 66 -17.84 1.64 -25.94
C ASP A 66 -18.85 1.68 -24.79
N ASP A 67 -19.33 0.51 -24.35
CA ASP A 67 -20.26 0.43 -23.22
C ASP A 67 -19.59 0.72 -21.89
N ARG A 68 -18.35 0.28 -21.70
CA ARG A 68 -17.54 0.65 -20.54
C ARG A 68 -17.40 2.16 -20.45
N LYS A 69 -17.08 2.83 -21.56
CA LYS A 69 -16.96 4.29 -21.61
C LYS A 69 -18.28 4.97 -21.23
N ALA A 70 -19.41 4.54 -21.79
CA ALA A 70 -20.72 5.11 -21.47
C ALA A 70 -21.11 4.90 -19.99
N MET A 71 -20.82 3.73 -19.41
CA MET A 71 -21.07 3.47 -17.99
C MET A 71 -20.14 4.29 -17.07
N LEU A 72 -18.89 4.48 -17.48
CA LEU A 72 -17.93 5.33 -16.79
C LEU A 72 -18.35 6.81 -16.85
N GLU A 73 -18.93 7.29 -17.95
CA GLU A 73 -19.49 8.65 -18.03
C GLU A 73 -20.66 8.85 -17.05
N ILE A 74 -21.56 7.86 -16.92
CA ILE A 74 -22.65 7.86 -15.93
C ILE A 74 -22.09 7.91 -14.50
N LEU A 75 -21.06 7.10 -14.23
CA LEU A 75 -20.37 7.10 -12.95
C LEU A 75 -19.72 8.47 -12.69
N GLY A 76 -19.06 9.05 -13.70
CA GLY A 76 -18.36 10.33 -13.66
C GLY A 76 -19.20 11.48 -13.10
N GLY A 77 -20.46 11.58 -13.53
CA GLY A 77 -21.41 12.58 -13.02
C GLY A 77 -21.75 12.45 -11.53
N ASN A 78 -21.42 11.31 -10.91
CA ASN A 78 -21.80 10.97 -9.53
C ASN A 78 -20.60 10.53 -8.66
N VAL A 79 -19.36 10.53 -9.18
CA VAL A 79 -18.15 10.09 -8.45
C VAL A 79 -17.98 10.84 -7.14
N GLY A 80 -18.24 12.16 -7.11
CA GLY A 80 -18.11 12.97 -5.91
C GLY A 80 -19.01 12.52 -4.77
N GLY A 81 -20.29 12.25 -5.07
CA GLY A 81 -21.24 11.72 -4.10
C GLY A 81 -20.83 10.31 -3.66
N LEU A 82 -20.43 9.47 -4.61
CA LEU A 82 -19.99 8.11 -4.32
C LEU A 82 -18.77 8.07 -3.38
N LEU A 83 -17.74 8.87 -3.63
CA LEU A 83 -16.55 8.95 -2.78
C LEU A 83 -16.91 9.47 -1.38
N THR A 84 -17.71 10.54 -1.30
CA THR A 84 -18.18 11.09 -0.01
C THR A 84 -18.95 10.04 0.78
N TRP A 85 -19.74 9.20 0.10
CA TRP A 85 -20.51 8.14 0.73
C TRP A 85 -19.59 7.05 1.29
N LEU A 86 -18.63 6.59 0.49
CA LEU A 86 -17.66 5.57 0.88
C LEU A 86 -16.75 6.06 2.02
N GLU A 87 -16.32 7.33 1.98
CA GLU A 87 -15.57 8.01 3.05
C GLU A 87 -16.37 8.01 4.36
N THR A 88 -17.62 8.47 4.32
CA THR A 88 -18.50 8.51 5.50
C THR A 88 -18.72 7.11 6.06
N PHE A 89 -18.92 6.13 5.17
CA PHE A 89 -19.11 4.72 5.53
C PHE A 89 -17.87 4.14 6.24
N ALA A 90 -16.68 4.50 5.77
CA ALA A 90 -15.42 4.07 6.36
C ALA A 90 -15.10 4.79 7.69
N TRP A 91 -15.46 6.07 7.83
CA TRP A 91 -15.17 6.88 9.02
C TRP A 91 -16.10 6.60 10.18
N TYR A 92 -17.34 6.18 9.91
CA TYR A 92 -18.35 5.93 10.92
C TYR A 92 -18.90 4.50 10.84
N PRO A 93 -18.04 3.47 10.96
CA PRO A 93 -18.45 2.12 10.68
C PRO A 93 -19.43 1.57 11.71
N SER A 94 -19.27 1.93 12.99
CA SER A 94 -20.24 1.64 14.06
C SER A 94 -21.58 2.32 13.86
N MET A 95 -21.61 3.45 13.15
CA MET A 95 -22.85 4.10 12.76
C MET A 95 -23.46 3.50 11.51
N ALA A 96 -22.67 2.94 10.61
CA ALA A 96 -23.11 2.42 9.31
C ALA A 96 -23.49 0.94 9.35
N MET A 97 -22.90 0.15 10.26
CA MET A 97 -23.26 -1.24 10.54
C MET A 97 -22.90 -1.57 12.02
N PRO A 98 -23.76 -1.27 12.99
CA PRO A 98 -23.51 -1.48 14.43
C PRO A 98 -23.23 -2.94 14.80
N GLU A 99 -23.79 -3.87 14.03
CA GLU A 99 -23.60 -5.31 14.20
C GLU A 99 -22.34 -5.84 13.50
N ALA A 100 -21.74 -5.05 12.61
CA ALA A 100 -20.52 -5.43 11.91
C ALA A 100 -19.29 -4.96 12.69
N LYS A 101 -18.19 -5.69 12.53
CA LYS A 101 -16.89 -5.22 13.01
C LYS A 101 -16.48 -3.98 12.22
N GLU A 102 -15.91 -2.98 12.90
CA GLU A 102 -15.51 -1.71 12.26
C GLU A 102 -14.57 -1.91 11.07
N ASP A 103 -13.63 -2.86 11.18
CA ASP A 103 -12.71 -3.22 10.10
C ASP A 103 -13.44 -3.72 8.85
N PHE A 104 -14.50 -4.53 9.02
CA PHE A 104 -15.25 -5.10 7.89
C PHE A 104 -15.88 -4.01 7.01
N VAL A 105 -16.43 -2.99 7.65
CA VAL A 105 -17.11 -1.87 6.98
C VAL A 105 -16.09 -1.03 6.21
N THR A 106 -14.99 -0.70 6.87
CA THR A 106 -13.88 0.10 6.33
C THR A 106 -13.18 -0.58 5.15
N ASP A 107 -12.96 -1.89 5.25
CA ASP A 107 -12.34 -2.68 4.17
C ASP A 107 -13.25 -2.78 2.95
N ASN A 108 -14.55 -2.90 3.17
CA ASN A 108 -15.53 -2.91 2.09
C ASN A 108 -15.57 -1.58 1.34
N ALA A 109 -15.51 -0.44 2.03
CA ALA A 109 -15.39 0.86 1.36
C ALA A 109 -14.10 0.93 0.53
N THR A 110 -12.98 0.51 1.12
CA THR A 110 -11.66 0.55 0.49
C THR A 110 -11.59 -0.29 -0.79
N LEU A 111 -12.18 -1.48 -0.79
CA LEU A 111 -12.28 -2.33 -1.99
C LEU A 111 -13.00 -1.62 -3.15
N ARG A 112 -14.00 -0.80 -2.84
CA ARG A 112 -14.80 -0.08 -3.84
C ARG A 112 -14.11 1.19 -4.32
N VAL A 113 -13.43 1.92 -3.44
CA VAL A 113 -12.55 3.04 -3.83
C VAL A 113 -11.44 2.53 -4.74
N LYS A 114 -10.79 1.41 -4.40
CA LYS A 114 -9.78 0.76 -5.26
C LYS A 114 -10.35 0.39 -6.63
N LYS A 115 -11.56 -0.17 -6.71
CA LYS A 115 -12.16 -0.47 -8.03
C LYS A 115 -12.33 0.76 -8.91
N LEU A 116 -12.56 1.94 -8.33
CA LEU A 116 -12.65 3.20 -9.09
C LEU A 116 -11.30 3.60 -9.72
N THR A 117 -10.19 3.27 -9.07
CA THR A 117 -8.84 3.63 -9.55
C THR A 117 -8.28 2.64 -10.58
N GLN A 118 -8.86 1.45 -10.69
CA GLN A 118 -8.42 0.37 -11.60
C GLN A 118 -8.82 0.54 -13.07
N PHE A 119 -9.72 1.46 -13.42
CA PHE A 119 -10.09 1.71 -14.82
C PHE A 119 -9.01 2.59 -15.49
N GLU A 120 -7.98 1.95 -16.04
CA GLU A 120 -6.69 2.57 -16.40
C GLU A 120 -6.76 3.87 -17.24
N VAL A 121 -7.55 3.93 -18.31
CA VAL A 121 -7.56 5.12 -19.18
C VAL A 121 -8.78 5.98 -18.90
N GLU A 122 -9.97 5.39 -18.85
CA GLU A 122 -11.22 6.11 -18.67
C GLU A 122 -11.48 6.49 -17.21
N GLY A 123 -11.18 5.63 -16.23
CA GLY A 123 -11.32 5.98 -14.81
C GLY A 123 -10.31 7.02 -14.36
N ARG A 124 -9.08 6.98 -14.89
CA ARG A 124 -8.11 8.06 -14.66
C ARG A 124 -8.60 9.39 -15.21
N ARG A 125 -9.19 9.41 -16.41
CA ARG A 125 -9.82 10.63 -16.96
C ARG A 125 -10.98 11.13 -16.10
N LEU A 126 -11.78 10.24 -15.54
CA LEU A 126 -12.86 10.61 -14.62
C LEU A 126 -12.33 11.24 -13.33
N LEU A 127 -11.29 10.64 -12.73
CA LEU A 127 -10.71 11.11 -11.48
C LEU A 127 -9.85 12.37 -11.67
N GLN A 128 -9.24 12.57 -12.84
CA GLN A 128 -8.48 13.78 -13.21
C GLN A 128 -9.34 15.06 -13.26
N ALA A 129 -10.68 14.96 -13.21
CA ALA A 129 -11.50 16.09 -12.83
C ALA A 129 -11.10 16.52 -11.41
N ASN A 130 -10.42 17.67 -11.30
CA ASN A 130 -9.41 17.96 -10.27
C ASN A 130 -9.82 17.88 -8.76
N PRO A 131 -11.08 17.87 -8.30
CA PRO A 131 -11.34 17.66 -6.85
C PRO A 131 -11.41 16.20 -6.39
N TYR A 132 -11.65 15.22 -7.28
CA TYR A 132 -11.91 13.83 -6.86
C TYR A 132 -10.64 13.03 -6.63
N LEU A 133 -9.60 13.29 -7.40
CA LEU A 133 -8.31 12.63 -7.24
C LEU A 133 -7.65 12.98 -5.90
N GLU A 134 -7.73 14.23 -5.47
CA GLU A 134 -7.25 14.65 -4.16
C GLU A 134 -7.96 13.91 -3.03
N ARG A 135 -9.28 13.73 -3.13
CA ARG A 135 -10.08 12.96 -2.17
C ARG A 135 -9.65 11.49 -2.10
N VAL A 136 -9.41 10.86 -3.25
CA VAL A 136 -8.90 9.48 -3.30
C VAL A 136 -7.54 9.38 -2.61
N VAL A 137 -6.65 10.36 -2.82
CA VAL A 137 -5.35 10.41 -2.13
C VAL A 137 -5.51 10.61 -0.63
N ASP A 138 -6.38 11.53 -0.20
CA ASP A 138 -6.66 11.77 1.22
C ASP A 138 -7.21 10.50 1.89
N TYR A 139 -8.15 9.81 1.23
CA TYR A 139 -8.68 8.53 1.68
C TYR A 139 -7.60 7.44 1.75
N ALA A 140 -6.75 7.32 0.72
CA ALA A 140 -5.66 6.34 0.66
C ALA A 140 -4.64 6.52 1.80
N LEU A 141 -4.26 7.76 2.09
CA LEU A 141 -3.36 8.09 3.19
C LEU A 141 -4.02 7.82 4.55
N TRP A 142 -5.28 8.24 4.70
CA TRP A 142 -6.05 8.01 5.92
C TRP A 142 -6.20 6.52 6.22
N ILE A 143 -6.65 5.69 5.27
CA ILE A 143 -6.88 4.26 5.50
C ILE A 143 -5.58 3.49 5.76
N TRP A 144 -4.47 3.96 5.19
CA TRP A 144 -3.16 3.38 5.46
C TRP A 144 -2.75 3.62 6.92
N VAL A 145 -3.00 4.82 7.44
CA VAL A 145 -2.69 5.20 8.83
C VAL A 145 -3.70 4.60 9.84
N GLU A 146 -5.00 4.86 9.69
CA GLU A 146 -6.03 4.42 10.63
C GLU A 146 -6.28 2.91 10.59
N GLY A 147 -6.09 2.28 9.44
CA GLY A 147 -6.21 0.83 9.33
C GLY A 147 -5.11 0.06 10.10
N ALA A 148 -4.17 0.74 10.76
CA ALA A 148 -3.10 0.13 11.56
C ALA A 148 -3.58 -0.45 12.90
N SER A 149 -4.89 -0.60 13.10
CA SER A 149 -5.42 -1.56 14.07
C SER A 149 -4.85 -2.94 13.76
N PRO A 150 -4.26 -3.64 14.76
CA PRO A 150 -3.71 -4.97 14.53
C PRO A 150 -4.85 -5.86 14.03
N LEU A 151 -4.70 -6.38 12.81
CA LEU A 151 -5.59 -7.43 12.30
C LEU A 151 -5.57 -8.53 13.35
N HIS A 152 -6.65 -8.68 14.10
CA HIS A 152 -6.67 -9.65 15.19
C HIS A 152 -6.30 -11.03 14.61
N PRO A 153 -5.12 -11.58 14.95
CA PRO A 153 -4.52 -12.69 14.21
C PRO A 153 -5.30 -14.00 14.39
N VAL A 154 -6.28 -14.01 15.29
CA VAL A 154 -6.91 -15.22 15.80
C VAL A 154 -7.78 -15.94 14.76
N ARG A 155 -8.18 -15.32 13.63
CA ARG A 155 -9.09 -15.96 12.63
C ARG A 155 -8.94 -15.56 11.16
N ALA A 156 -7.94 -14.78 10.76
CA ALA A 156 -7.80 -14.40 9.35
C ALA A 156 -7.20 -15.55 8.52
N THR A 157 -7.85 -15.95 7.43
CA THR A 157 -7.23 -16.85 6.43
C THR A 157 -6.22 -16.04 5.59
N PRO A 158 -5.22 -16.70 4.95
CA PRO A 158 -4.29 -16.01 4.04
C PRO A 158 -5.01 -15.22 2.95
N GLU A 159 -6.13 -15.76 2.45
CA GLU A 159 -6.95 -15.09 1.44
C GLU A 159 -7.65 -13.84 2.00
N ASN A 160 -8.21 -13.91 3.21
CA ASN A 160 -8.83 -12.74 3.84
C ASN A 160 -7.80 -11.65 4.14
N PHE A 161 -6.61 -12.03 4.62
CA PHE A 161 -5.50 -11.11 4.82
C PHE A 161 -5.11 -10.43 3.51
N ARG A 162 -4.94 -11.21 2.44
CA ARG A 162 -4.62 -10.71 1.10
C ARG A 162 -5.68 -9.76 0.55
N ILE A 163 -6.95 -10.08 0.70
CA ILE A 163 -8.05 -9.21 0.23
C ILE A 163 -8.02 -7.88 0.97
N ILE A 164 -7.88 -7.89 2.29
CA ILE A 164 -7.96 -6.69 3.13
C ILE A 164 -6.69 -5.85 3.01
N MET A 165 -5.53 -6.43 3.33
CA MET A 165 -4.25 -5.73 3.29
C MET A 165 -3.84 -5.39 1.88
N GLY A 166 -4.08 -6.29 0.92
CA GLY A 166 -3.82 -6.05 -0.49
C GLY A 166 -4.67 -4.91 -1.04
N ALA A 167 -5.95 -4.79 -0.68
CA ALA A 167 -6.77 -3.66 -1.15
C ALA A 167 -6.27 -2.30 -0.64
N ARG A 168 -5.92 -2.22 0.65
CA ARG A 168 -5.37 -1.00 1.26
C ARG A 168 -4.01 -0.65 0.64
N LEU A 169 -3.15 -1.65 0.46
CA LEU A 169 -1.83 -1.48 -0.12
C LEU A 169 -1.88 -1.10 -1.59
N ASP A 170 -2.70 -1.78 -2.38
CA ASP A 170 -2.84 -1.49 -3.81
C ASP A 170 -3.35 -0.07 -4.00
N LEU A 171 -4.27 0.42 -3.15
CA LEU A 171 -4.74 1.80 -3.25
C LEU A 171 -3.62 2.83 -2.97
N ILE A 172 -2.85 2.66 -1.90
CA ILE A 172 -1.71 3.58 -1.63
C ILE A 172 -0.58 3.40 -2.64
N ALA A 173 -0.33 2.18 -3.13
CA ALA A 173 0.67 1.88 -4.15
C ALA A 173 0.26 2.47 -5.51
N GLU A 174 -1.01 2.41 -5.90
CA GLU A 174 -1.51 3.08 -7.10
C GLU A 174 -1.30 4.60 -7.00
N CYS A 175 -1.60 5.19 -5.83
CA CYS A 175 -1.39 6.63 -5.63
C CYS A 175 0.09 7.03 -5.61
N THR A 176 0.98 6.18 -5.05
CA THR A 176 2.40 6.51 -4.84
C THR A 176 3.32 6.04 -5.96
N LEU A 177 3.03 4.93 -6.62
CA LEU A 177 3.86 4.32 -7.67
C LEU A 177 3.25 4.57 -9.06
N GLY A 178 1.95 4.84 -9.13
CA GLY A 178 1.29 5.22 -10.38
C GLY A 178 1.60 6.66 -10.78
N ASN A 179 1.79 6.89 -12.08
CA ASN A 179 2.02 8.23 -12.63
C ASN A 179 0.81 9.19 -12.50
N PHE A 180 -0.34 8.73 -12.00
CA PHE A 180 -1.58 9.51 -12.07
C PHE A 180 -1.82 10.42 -10.86
N ALA A 181 -1.37 10.03 -9.65
CA ALA A 181 -1.60 10.80 -8.42
C ALA A 181 -0.32 11.10 -7.63
N ASN A 182 0.84 10.65 -8.12
CA ASN A 182 2.10 10.75 -7.39
C ASN A 182 2.39 12.18 -6.92
N ASP A 183 2.21 13.18 -7.79
CA ASP A 183 2.45 14.59 -7.45
C ASP A 183 1.58 15.07 -6.29
N ILE A 184 0.28 14.68 -6.28
CA ILE A 184 -0.66 15.04 -5.22
C ILE A 184 -0.27 14.36 -3.91
N VAL A 185 0.08 13.07 -3.95
CA VAL A 185 0.56 12.38 -2.74
C VAL A 185 1.82 13.04 -2.19
N LEU A 186 2.77 13.38 -3.06
CA LEU A 186 4.00 14.05 -2.67
C LEU A 186 3.73 15.42 -2.03
N GLU A 187 2.82 16.20 -2.61
CA GLU A 187 2.39 17.48 -2.05
C GLU A 187 1.75 17.31 -0.67
N LYS A 188 0.75 16.43 -0.54
CA LYS A 188 0.02 16.17 0.71
C LYS A 188 0.95 15.68 1.81
N VAL A 189 1.80 14.69 1.53
CA VAL A 189 2.75 14.16 2.52
C VAL A 189 3.80 15.19 2.91
N ASN A 190 4.26 16.04 1.97
CA ASN A 190 5.20 17.11 2.30
C ASN A 190 4.56 18.22 3.17
N ALA A 191 3.26 18.47 2.98
CA ALA A 191 2.46 19.40 3.75
C ALA A 191 2.03 18.88 5.14
N MET A 192 2.15 17.58 5.41
CA MET A 192 1.78 16.99 6.70
C MET A 192 2.51 17.63 7.89
N ARG A 193 1.80 17.73 9.02
CA ARG A 193 2.40 18.08 10.30
C ARG A 193 3.35 16.97 10.72
N GLN A 194 4.31 17.30 11.58
CA GLN A 194 5.31 16.33 12.02
C GLN A 194 4.67 15.08 12.66
N ARG A 195 3.63 15.26 13.47
CA ARG A 195 2.91 14.15 14.11
C ARG A 195 2.30 13.20 13.07
N ASP A 196 1.58 13.74 12.09
CA ASP A 196 0.90 12.94 11.06
C ASP A 196 1.90 12.19 10.18
N MET A 197 3.05 12.82 9.88
CA MET A 197 4.15 12.19 9.15
C MET A 197 4.83 11.08 9.94
N GLU A 198 4.98 11.23 11.25
CA GLU A 198 5.48 10.18 12.14
C GLU A 198 4.47 9.03 12.22
N CYS A 199 3.17 9.30 12.32
CA CYS A 199 2.10 8.29 12.24
C CYS A 199 2.14 7.53 10.90
N LEU A 200 2.34 8.22 9.78
CA LEU A 200 2.48 7.58 8.47
C LEU A 200 3.69 6.66 8.42
N ALA A 201 4.83 7.08 8.96
CA ALA A 201 6.04 6.26 9.02
C ALA A 201 5.84 5.01 9.91
N ILE A 202 5.19 5.18 11.07
CA ILE A 202 4.81 4.08 11.96
C ILE A 202 3.91 3.09 11.21
N ALA A 203 2.89 3.57 10.48
CA ALA A 203 1.99 2.70 9.74
C ALA A 203 2.73 1.80 8.74
N PHE A 204 3.68 2.33 7.96
CA PHE A 204 4.49 1.50 7.05
C PHE A 204 5.31 0.44 7.79
N ALA A 205 5.93 0.79 8.92
CA ALA A 205 6.71 -0.17 9.72
C ALA A 205 5.81 -1.25 10.35
N SER A 206 4.70 -0.84 10.97
CA SER A 206 3.74 -1.73 11.62
C SER A 206 3.10 -2.70 10.64
N ARG A 207 2.65 -2.25 9.45
CA ARG A 207 2.05 -3.16 8.47
C ARG A 207 3.03 -4.19 7.91
N LEU A 208 4.31 -3.83 7.78
CA LEU A 208 5.34 -4.78 7.37
C LEU A 208 5.59 -5.83 8.46
N LEU A 209 5.54 -5.44 9.73
CA LEU A 209 5.60 -6.36 10.87
C LEU A 209 4.34 -7.22 10.98
N ASP A 210 3.15 -6.66 10.80
CA ASP A 210 1.88 -7.40 10.80
C ASP A 210 1.88 -8.49 9.71
N TRP A 211 2.43 -8.17 8.53
CA TRP A 211 2.63 -9.14 7.46
C TRP A 211 3.57 -10.27 7.90
N ALA A 212 4.71 -9.92 8.49
CA ALA A 212 5.69 -10.91 8.96
C ALA A 212 5.09 -11.81 10.04
N ASP A 213 4.47 -11.23 11.07
CA ASP A 213 3.84 -11.95 12.17
C ASP A 213 2.72 -12.88 11.68
N PHE A 214 1.93 -12.44 10.69
CA PHE A 214 0.88 -13.25 10.09
C PHE A 214 1.42 -14.42 9.27
N TYR A 215 2.43 -14.19 8.42
CA TYR A 215 2.97 -15.22 7.51
C TYR A 215 4.03 -16.12 8.15
N GLN A 216 4.59 -15.77 9.31
CA GLN A 216 5.60 -16.57 9.99
C GLN A 216 5.16 -18.02 10.29
N PRO A 217 3.99 -18.29 10.90
CA PRO A 217 3.54 -19.67 11.10
C PRO A 217 3.26 -20.39 9.77
N ILE A 218 2.72 -19.68 8.77
CA ILE A 218 2.44 -20.25 7.44
C ILE A 218 3.75 -20.65 6.74
N TYR A 219 4.80 -19.84 6.88
CA TYR A 219 6.13 -20.14 6.33
C TYR A 219 6.74 -21.40 6.92
N GLN A 220 6.59 -21.58 8.24
CA GLN A 220 7.11 -22.77 8.92
C GLN A 220 6.42 -24.06 8.44
N GLU A 221 5.14 -23.98 8.09
CA GLU A 221 4.38 -25.12 7.56
C GLU A 221 4.58 -25.35 6.06
N ASN A 222 4.44 -24.29 5.25
CA ASN A 222 4.57 -24.35 3.80
C ASN A 222 5.00 -22.99 3.20
N PRO A 223 6.30 -22.81 2.90
CA PRO A 223 6.82 -21.58 2.30
C PRO A 223 6.19 -21.17 0.95
N SER A 224 5.61 -22.12 0.20
CA SER A 224 5.04 -21.83 -1.13
C SER A 224 3.71 -21.07 -1.09
N ASN A 225 3.08 -20.95 0.08
CA ASN A 225 1.77 -20.31 0.27
C ASN A 225 1.85 -18.86 0.76
N ILE A 226 3.01 -18.22 0.68
CA ILE A 226 3.20 -16.85 1.15
C ILE A 226 3.05 -15.86 0.01
N ASP A 227 2.22 -14.85 0.25
CA ASP A 227 2.11 -13.70 -0.62
C ASP A 227 3.11 -12.61 -0.20
N TYR A 228 4.26 -12.60 -0.85
CA TYR A 228 5.33 -11.62 -0.65
C TYR A 228 5.06 -10.24 -1.27
N THR A 229 4.04 -10.11 -2.13
CA THR A 229 3.75 -8.87 -2.85
C THR A 229 3.44 -7.73 -1.89
N ILE A 230 2.74 -8.05 -0.79
CA ILE A 230 2.36 -7.09 0.24
C ILE A 230 3.58 -6.47 0.92
N ALA A 231 4.55 -7.28 1.33
CA ALA A 231 5.79 -6.79 1.93
C ALA A 231 6.60 -5.95 0.93
N GLY A 232 6.76 -6.45 -0.31
CA GLY A 232 7.51 -5.75 -1.36
C GLY A 232 6.94 -4.37 -1.67
N HIS A 233 5.64 -4.29 -1.97
CA HIS A 233 4.95 -3.04 -2.26
C HIS A 233 4.95 -2.06 -1.09
N THR A 234 4.83 -2.55 0.15
CA THR A 234 4.94 -1.71 1.35
C THR A 234 6.28 -0.99 1.41
N VAL A 235 7.38 -1.73 1.16
CA VAL A 235 8.74 -1.17 1.15
C VAL A 235 8.93 -0.20 -0.02
N ILE A 236 8.48 -0.58 -1.23
CA ILE A 236 8.63 0.26 -2.42
C ILE A 236 7.84 1.58 -2.28
N ALA A 237 6.59 1.54 -1.79
CA ALA A 237 5.77 2.74 -1.58
C ALA A 237 6.39 3.68 -0.53
N ALA A 238 6.78 3.14 0.63
CA ALA A 238 7.45 3.92 1.67
C ALA A 238 8.73 4.56 1.15
N TRP A 239 9.55 3.79 0.43
CA TRP A 239 10.83 4.26 -0.06
C TRP A 239 10.70 5.29 -1.17
N THR A 240 9.71 5.12 -2.06
CA THR A 240 9.38 6.08 -3.12
C THR A 240 9.05 7.45 -2.52
N LEU A 241 8.20 7.50 -1.50
CA LEU A 241 7.91 8.75 -0.79
C LEU A 241 9.16 9.34 -0.11
N SER A 242 9.98 8.49 0.51
CA SER A 242 11.19 8.93 1.23
C SER A 242 12.23 9.60 0.33
N ARG A 243 12.33 9.16 -0.93
CA ARG A 243 13.25 9.68 -1.94
C ARG A 243 12.94 11.13 -2.30
N TRP A 244 11.67 11.51 -2.30
CA TRP A 244 11.25 12.86 -2.65
C TRP A 244 11.05 13.74 -1.42
N ILE A 245 10.68 13.17 -0.27
CA ILE A 245 10.32 13.92 0.93
C ILE A 245 11.32 13.65 2.07
N ARG A 246 12.29 14.56 2.22
CA ARG A 246 13.37 14.43 3.23
C ARG A 246 12.85 14.31 4.66
N ARG A 247 11.76 15.00 5.00
CA ARG A 247 11.15 14.92 6.34
C ARG A 247 10.59 13.51 6.59
N PHE A 248 10.01 12.88 5.58
CA PHE A 248 9.49 11.52 5.66
C PHE A 248 10.61 10.48 5.74
N SER A 249 11.70 10.62 4.97
CA SER A 249 12.92 9.81 5.13
C SER A 249 13.49 9.86 6.55
N ARG A 250 13.45 11.03 7.21
CA ARG A 250 13.82 11.14 8.64
C ARG A 250 12.83 10.42 9.55
N ALA A 251 11.53 10.52 9.30
CA ALA A 251 10.50 9.83 10.07
C ALA A 251 10.63 8.30 9.98
N LEU A 252 10.82 7.75 8.77
CA LEU A 252 11.08 6.31 8.55
C LEU A 252 12.28 5.81 9.34
N ARG A 253 13.37 6.57 9.40
CA ARG A 253 14.54 6.21 10.22
C ARG A 253 14.27 6.27 11.71
N LYS A 254 13.48 7.24 12.19
CA LYS A 254 13.13 7.32 13.62
C LYS A 254 12.35 6.10 14.10
N VAL A 255 11.59 5.46 13.21
CA VAL A 255 10.84 4.23 13.50
C VAL A 255 11.60 2.97 13.10
N ASP A 256 12.92 3.07 12.88
CA ASP A 256 13.81 1.97 12.50
C ASP A 256 13.38 1.21 11.23
N PHE A 257 12.61 1.84 10.32
CA PHE A 257 12.06 1.17 9.14
C PHE A 257 13.12 0.43 8.31
N PRO A 258 14.30 0.99 7.98
CA PRO A 258 15.33 0.24 7.26
C PRO A 258 15.76 -1.06 7.96
N LYS A 259 15.84 -1.03 9.30
CA LYS A 259 16.19 -2.24 10.09
C LYS A 259 15.06 -3.25 10.06
N VAL A 260 13.81 -2.80 10.16
CA VAL A 260 12.62 -3.67 10.04
C VAL A 260 12.63 -4.41 8.71
N VAL A 261 12.94 -3.72 7.61
CA VAL A 261 13.02 -4.34 6.27
C VAL A 261 14.02 -5.49 6.23
N VAL A 262 15.23 -5.30 6.78
CA VAL A 262 16.26 -6.35 6.81
C VAL A 262 15.87 -7.51 7.72
N LYS A 263 15.31 -7.23 8.90
CA LYS A 263 14.84 -8.27 9.83
C LYS A 263 13.75 -9.14 9.20
N VAL A 264 12.73 -8.50 8.62
CA VAL A 264 11.65 -9.21 7.92
C VAL A 264 12.22 -10.04 6.76
N ALA A 265 13.19 -9.53 6.00
CA ALA A 265 13.83 -10.34 4.97
C ALA A 265 14.52 -11.59 5.55
N MET A 266 15.23 -11.44 6.67
CA MET A 266 15.92 -12.55 7.36
C MET A 266 14.99 -13.58 7.99
N ASP A 267 13.77 -13.21 8.37
CA ASP A 267 12.79 -14.13 8.94
C ASP A 267 12.27 -15.14 7.90
N PHE A 268 12.38 -14.81 6.61
CA PHE A 268 11.91 -15.62 5.47
C PHE A 268 13.04 -16.00 4.49
N PRO A 269 14.13 -16.64 4.94
CA PRO A 269 15.38 -16.77 4.17
C PRO A 269 15.26 -17.61 2.89
N ARG A 270 14.27 -18.51 2.81
CA ARG A 270 14.06 -19.45 1.68
C ARG A 270 12.82 -19.11 0.85
N LEU A 271 12.21 -17.95 1.05
CA LEU A 271 11.05 -17.54 0.27
C LEU A 271 11.51 -17.16 -1.15
N SER A 272 11.10 -17.95 -2.13
CA SER A 272 11.30 -17.65 -3.55
C SER A 272 10.32 -16.55 -3.97
N ALA A 273 10.79 -15.49 -4.64
CA ALA A 273 9.86 -14.59 -5.33
C ALA A 273 9.41 -15.29 -6.64
N PRO A 274 8.11 -15.52 -6.90
CA PRO A 274 7.65 -16.01 -8.18
C PRO A 274 8.07 -15.10 -9.34
N GLY A 275 8.38 -15.77 -10.45
CA GLY A 275 9.16 -15.31 -11.60
C GLY A 275 8.57 -14.20 -12.47
N SER A 276 8.21 -13.04 -11.93
CA SER A 276 7.93 -11.84 -12.73
C SER A 276 8.35 -10.56 -11.99
N SER A 277 9.30 -9.81 -12.55
CA SER A 277 9.50 -8.40 -12.22
C SER A 277 8.18 -7.67 -12.37
N TRP A 278 8.01 -6.70 -11.50
CA TRP A 278 7.04 -5.62 -11.58
C TRP A 278 7.03 -4.87 -12.94
N ARG A 279 8.04 -5.08 -13.80
CA ARG A 279 8.14 -4.56 -15.19
C ARG A 279 7.90 -5.62 -16.28
N GLY A 280 7.36 -6.80 -15.95
CA GLY A 280 6.95 -7.80 -16.94
C GLY A 280 8.06 -8.69 -17.52
N GLY A 281 9.20 -8.81 -16.86
CA GLY A 281 10.25 -9.80 -17.17
C GLY A 281 10.38 -10.87 -16.08
N PRO A 282 11.00 -12.02 -16.28
CA PRO A 282 11.14 -13.02 -15.22
C PRO A 282 12.12 -12.56 -14.13
N VAL A 283 11.66 -12.29 -12.90
CA VAL A 283 12.55 -12.05 -11.76
C VAL A 283 12.77 -13.34 -11.01
N LYS A 284 13.99 -13.85 -11.13
CA LYS A 284 14.47 -14.96 -10.34
C LYS A 284 15.23 -14.43 -9.12
N SER A 285 14.61 -13.57 -8.30
CA SER A 285 15.23 -13.15 -7.03
C SER A 285 14.58 -13.88 -5.88
N SER A 286 15.35 -14.28 -4.87
CA SER A 286 14.78 -14.64 -3.58
C SER A 286 14.24 -13.38 -2.89
N PHE A 287 13.25 -13.55 -2.01
CA PHE A 287 12.66 -12.46 -1.22
C PHE A 287 13.70 -11.78 -0.33
N THR A 288 14.60 -12.58 0.26
CA THR A 288 15.64 -12.18 1.22
C THR A 288 16.56 -11.07 0.69
N PRO A 289 17.19 -11.18 -0.50
CA PRO A 289 17.93 -10.08 -1.12
C PRO A 289 17.01 -9.03 -1.77
N GLY A 290 15.86 -9.45 -2.31
CA GLY A 290 14.96 -8.56 -3.04
C GLY A 290 14.41 -7.44 -2.15
N LEU A 291 13.96 -7.76 -0.94
CA LEU A 291 13.28 -6.79 -0.08
C LEU A 291 14.21 -5.64 0.38
N PRO A 292 15.41 -5.89 0.94
CA PRO A 292 16.33 -4.81 1.34
C PRO A 292 16.93 -4.05 0.16
N SER A 293 17.00 -4.65 -1.04
CA SER A 293 17.51 -3.98 -2.23
C SER A 293 16.73 -2.70 -2.57
N HIS A 294 15.42 -2.69 -2.33
CA HIS A 294 14.54 -1.54 -2.54
C HIS A 294 14.87 -0.35 -1.64
N VAL A 295 15.61 -0.55 -0.54
CA VAL A 295 16.08 0.49 0.36
C VAL A 295 17.56 0.79 0.11
N PHE A 296 18.38 -0.26 0.00
CA PHE A 296 19.82 -0.15 -0.14
C PHE A 296 20.22 0.56 -1.43
N ILE A 297 19.78 0.07 -2.59
CA ILE A 297 20.22 0.59 -3.89
C ILE A 297 19.84 2.07 -4.06
N PRO A 298 18.60 2.51 -3.79
CA PRO A 298 18.29 3.93 -3.96
C PRO A 298 18.93 4.81 -2.87
N SER A 299 19.30 4.27 -1.70
CA SER A 299 20.10 5.02 -0.71
C SER A 299 21.48 5.42 -1.25
N LEU A 300 22.05 4.66 -2.18
CA LEU A 300 23.35 4.94 -2.79
C LEU A 300 23.33 6.19 -3.69
N GLN A 301 22.16 6.59 -4.18
CA GLN A 301 22.02 7.71 -5.11
C GLN A 301 22.33 9.07 -4.46
N ARG A 302 22.32 9.16 -3.13
CA ARG A 302 22.58 10.40 -2.38
C ARG A 302 23.46 10.11 -1.17
N VAL A 303 24.58 10.83 -1.06
CA VAL A 303 25.53 10.71 0.06
C VAL A 303 24.82 10.79 1.42
N TYR A 304 23.91 11.75 1.61
CA TYR A 304 23.18 11.89 2.87
C TYR A 304 22.38 10.63 3.25
N ASP A 305 21.73 10.00 2.27
CA ASP A 305 20.91 8.80 2.50
C ASP A 305 21.81 7.58 2.72
N ALA A 306 22.87 7.42 1.93
CA ALA A 306 23.88 6.38 2.13
C ALA A 306 24.47 6.41 3.55
N LEU A 307 24.90 7.59 4.02
CA LEU A 307 25.53 7.75 5.34
C LEU A 307 24.60 7.54 6.53
N ARG A 308 23.29 7.46 6.30
CA ARG A 308 22.28 7.32 7.35
C ARG A 308 21.58 5.97 7.29
N ASN A 309 21.24 5.47 6.11
CA ASN A 309 20.49 4.23 5.94
C ASN A 309 21.42 3.01 5.86
N VAL A 310 22.56 3.11 5.16
CA VAL A 310 23.46 1.95 4.98
C VAL A 310 23.98 1.40 6.31
N PRO A 311 24.43 2.23 7.28
CA PRO A 311 24.79 1.72 8.60
C PRO A 311 23.65 1.00 9.31
N ASP A 312 22.41 1.53 9.23
CA ASP A 312 21.24 0.91 9.85
C ASP A 312 20.93 -0.45 9.21
N LEU A 313 21.00 -0.55 7.88
CA LEU A 313 20.83 -1.81 7.14
C LEU A 313 21.91 -2.84 7.51
N LEU A 314 23.18 -2.43 7.55
CA LEU A 314 24.31 -3.28 7.92
C LEU A 314 24.18 -3.81 9.34
N ASN A 315 23.88 -2.92 10.30
CA ASN A 315 23.67 -3.29 11.71
C ASN A 315 22.47 -4.24 11.90
N ALA A 316 21.53 -4.27 10.95
CA ALA A 316 20.38 -5.16 10.98
C ALA A 316 20.63 -6.53 10.34
N GLY A 317 21.80 -6.75 9.71
CA GLY A 317 22.15 -8.03 9.08
C GLY A 317 22.20 -8.01 7.54
N LEU A 318 22.21 -6.83 6.89
CA LEU A 318 22.32 -6.74 5.42
C LEU A 318 23.55 -7.49 4.89
N LEU A 319 24.67 -7.46 5.62
CA LEU A 319 25.89 -8.17 5.21
C LEU A 319 25.67 -9.69 5.18
N ASP A 320 24.92 -10.25 6.13
CA ASP A 320 24.61 -11.68 6.17
C ASP A 320 23.74 -12.09 4.98
N ILE A 321 22.78 -11.25 4.60
CA ILE A 321 21.96 -11.45 3.40
C ILE A 321 22.84 -11.45 2.14
N LEU A 322 23.73 -10.45 2.00
CA LEU A 322 24.60 -10.33 0.82
C LEU A 322 25.56 -11.50 0.69
N VAL A 323 26.15 -11.94 1.81
CA VAL A 323 27.01 -13.11 1.87
C VAL A 323 26.20 -14.36 1.53
N GLY A 324 25.05 -14.58 2.16
CA GLY A 324 24.18 -15.73 1.88
C GLY A 324 23.77 -15.83 0.39
N ASP A 325 23.43 -14.70 -0.23
CA ASP A 325 23.08 -14.63 -1.65
C ASP A 325 24.26 -14.96 -2.58
N LEU A 326 25.50 -14.62 -2.18
CA LEU A 326 26.71 -15.01 -2.93
C LEU A 326 27.04 -16.50 -2.83
N TRP A 327 26.87 -17.10 -1.66
CA TRP A 327 27.23 -18.50 -1.42
C TRP A 327 26.18 -19.49 -1.93
N THR A 328 24.91 -19.08 -1.94
CA THR A 328 23.78 -19.91 -2.36
C THR A 328 22.90 -19.14 -3.34
N PRO A 329 23.38 -18.90 -4.58
CA PRO A 329 22.59 -18.20 -5.59
C PRO A 329 21.31 -19.01 -5.90
N PRO A 330 20.17 -18.34 -6.16
CA PRO A 330 18.93 -19.04 -6.49
C PRO A 330 19.11 -19.94 -7.72
N GLU A 331 18.48 -21.12 -7.70
CA GLU A 331 18.61 -22.10 -8.80
C GLU A 331 18.21 -21.49 -10.16
N GLY A 332 19.07 -21.67 -11.16
CA GLY A 332 18.84 -21.17 -12.52
C GLY A 332 19.12 -19.67 -12.71
N VAL A 333 19.77 -19.01 -11.76
CA VAL A 333 20.21 -17.62 -11.83
C VAL A 333 21.71 -17.55 -12.03
N GLN A 334 22.15 -17.06 -13.19
CA GLN A 334 23.56 -16.84 -13.49
C GLN A 334 24.05 -15.44 -13.07
N HIS A 335 23.14 -14.52 -12.72
CA HIS A 335 23.44 -13.11 -12.46
C HIS A 335 22.92 -12.63 -11.10
N TYR A 336 23.74 -11.86 -10.40
CA TYR A 336 23.46 -11.31 -9.09
C TYR A 336 22.34 -10.25 -9.19
N ASN A 337 21.10 -10.61 -8.82
CA ASN A 337 19.88 -9.83 -9.11
C ASN A 337 19.60 -8.70 -8.10
N TRP A 338 20.64 -7.99 -7.68
CA TRP A 338 20.49 -6.71 -6.97
C TRP A 338 20.59 -5.58 -8.00
N ASP A 339 19.50 -5.40 -8.75
CA ASP A 339 19.24 -4.30 -9.70
C ASP A 339 20.46 -3.83 -10.55
N GLU A 340 20.52 -4.29 -11.81
CA GLU A 340 21.58 -3.97 -12.78
C GLU A 340 21.75 -2.47 -13.04
N GLU A 341 20.74 -1.64 -12.72
CA GLU A 341 20.76 -0.19 -12.88
C GLU A 341 21.79 0.53 -11.98
N SER A 342 22.30 -0.13 -10.94
CA SER A 342 23.21 0.48 -9.96
C SER A 342 24.69 0.57 -10.41
N GLY A 343 25.03 0.05 -11.59
CA GLY A 343 26.37 0.15 -12.18
C GLY A 343 27.47 -0.66 -11.48
N GLY A 344 27.12 -1.48 -10.48
CA GLY A 344 28.05 -2.34 -9.74
C GLY A 344 27.32 -3.29 -8.79
N THR A 345 27.98 -4.36 -8.32
CA THR A 345 27.37 -5.27 -7.36
C THR A 345 27.21 -4.60 -5.98
N PRO A 346 26.21 -4.97 -5.17
CA PRO A 346 26.08 -4.47 -3.79
C PRO A 346 27.36 -4.57 -2.95
N VAL A 347 28.15 -5.63 -3.14
CA VAL A 347 29.43 -5.78 -2.48
C VAL A 347 30.45 -4.74 -2.97
N GLN A 348 30.53 -4.51 -4.29
CA GLN A 348 31.36 -3.43 -4.84
C GLN A 348 30.93 -2.06 -4.31
N ASN A 349 29.62 -1.82 -4.22
CA ASN A 349 29.06 -0.59 -3.67
C ASN A 349 29.40 -0.42 -2.18
N LEU A 350 29.32 -1.50 -1.38
CA LEU A 350 29.74 -1.48 0.02
C LEU A 350 31.24 -1.23 0.18
N VAL A 351 32.09 -1.89 -0.59
CA VAL A 351 33.54 -1.66 -0.58
C VAL A 351 33.84 -0.21 -0.91
N THR A 352 33.18 0.32 -1.95
CA THR A 352 33.31 1.73 -2.35
C THR A 352 32.88 2.66 -1.24
N LEU A 353 31.86 2.35 -0.45
CA LEU A 353 31.39 3.17 0.65
C LEU A 353 32.14 2.97 1.99
N SER A 354 32.89 1.88 2.12
CA SER A 354 33.57 1.49 3.36
C SER A 354 34.74 2.41 3.75
N HIS A 355 35.14 3.35 2.89
CA HIS A 355 36.08 4.42 3.28
C HIS A 355 35.44 5.40 4.29
N HIS A 356 34.11 5.49 4.34
CA HIS A 356 33.45 6.40 5.28
C HIS A 356 33.38 5.78 6.70
N PRO A 357 33.84 6.48 7.76
CA PRO A 357 33.97 5.90 9.10
C PRO A 357 32.68 5.29 9.66
N ARG A 358 31.52 5.91 9.40
CA ARG A 358 30.22 5.37 9.85
C ARG A 358 29.87 4.03 9.21
N ILE A 359 30.20 3.87 7.93
CA ILE A 359 29.90 2.63 7.19
C ILE A 359 30.96 1.59 7.56
N ALA A 360 32.23 1.96 7.62
CA ALA A 360 33.31 1.10 8.10
C ALA A 360 33.02 0.48 9.48
N ARG A 361 32.52 1.29 10.43
CA ARG A 361 32.11 0.82 11.77
C ARG A 361 30.99 -0.21 11.70
N ALA A 362 29.97 0.04 10.87
CA ALA A 362 28.84 -0.88 10.70
C ALA A 362 29.24 -2.18 9.97
N VAL A 363 30.15 -2.12 9.00
CA VAL A 363 30.65 -3.32 8.28
C VAL A 363 31.49 -4.21 9.19
N THR A 364 32.31 -3.63 10.07
CA THR A 364 33.28 -4.37 10.87
C THR A 364 32.71 -4.89 12.19
N ASN A 365 31.49 -4.49 12.58
CA ASN A 365 30.95 -4.66 13.94
C ASN A 365 31.92 -4.22 15.07
N LEU A 366 32.97 -3.46 14.72
CA LEU A 366 33.94 -2.97 15.69
C LEU A 366 33.29 -1.81 16.44
N ARG A 367 32.97 -2.06 17.72
CA ARG A 367 32.91 -1.00 18.72
C ARG A 367 34.33 -0.44 18.88
N LEU A 368 34.74 0.41 17.94
CA LEU A 368 35.83 1.33 18.20
C LEU A 368 35.36 2.23 19.35
N PRO A 369 36.22 2.50 20.34
CA PRO A 369 35.84 3.24 21.54
C PRO A 369 35.17 4.56 21.16
N ASP A 370 34.08 4.86 21.86
CA ASP A 370 33.35 6.12 21.74
C ASP A 370 34.33 7.30 21.87
N ASP A 371 34.36 8.18 20.88
CA ASP A 371 34.39 9.65 21.02
C ASP A 371 34.84 10.40 19.74
N PRO A 372 34.66 11.73 19.64
CA PRO A 372 33.56 12.55 20.14
C PRO A 372 32.87 13.35 19.02
N VAL A 373 31.80 14.03 19.41
CA VAL A 373 31.03 15.11 18.73
C VAL A 373 31.75 15.82 17.57
N PHE A 374 31.13 15.77 16.38
CA PHE A 374 31.10 16.87 15.40
C PHE A 374 29.74 16.91 14.68
#